data_AF-A0AAU7V239-F1
#
_entry.id   AF-A0AAU7V239-F1
#
_cell.length_a   1.000
_cell.length_b   1.000
_cell.length_c   1.000
_cell.angle_alpha   90.00
_cell.angle_beta   90.00
_cell.angle_gamma   90.00
#
_symmetry.space_group_name_H-M   'P 1'
#
loop_
_entity.id
_entity.type
_entity.pdbx_description
1 polymer ?
#
loop_
_entity_poly.entity_id
_entity_poly.type
_entity_poly.pdbx_seq_one_letter_code
_entity_poly.pdbx_strand_id
1 'polypeptide(L)'
;MGRLGTVDVALTPTDTDTVSWFFRSPLYKHFGLLTEYEGTFTHQGRSVTADGLCSFEYGAIPSPYLMRSTPLPPAAKAPLDHFVYQIVDLDADTQILLSRYAIGDRPFMTTAILRTRSGAEPAAGTWISRWLNCATSPSRLPTASRCRCRAGPGSW
;
A
#
# COMPACT_ATOMS: atom_id res chain seq x y z
N MET A 1 2.73 0.21 -25.44
CA MET A 1 1.27 0.36 -25.63
C MET A 1 0.61 -0.92 -25.16
N GLY A 2 -0.31 -0.84 -24.20
CA GLY A 2 -1.10 -1.97 -23.69
C GLY A 2 -2.59 -1.74 -23.94
N ARG A 3 -3.42 -2.75 -23.67
CA ARG A 3 -4.88 -2.67 -23.86
C ARG A 3 -5.63 -3.23 -22.66
N LEU A 4 -6.57 -2.46 -22.13
CA LEU A 4 -7.47 -2.83 -21.04
C LEU A 4 -8.91 -2.87 -21.58
N GLY A 5 -9.37 -4.06 -21.94
CA GLY A 5 -10.67 -4.23 -22.59
C GLY A 5 -10.73 -3.48 -23.93
N THR A 6 -11.60 -2.48 -24.01
CA THR A 6 -11.75 -1.62 -25.20
C THR A 6 -10.88 -0.37 -25.18
N VAL A 7 -10.13 -0.14 -24.11
CA VAL A 7 -9.29 1.06 -23.94
C VAL A 7 -7.84 0.73 -24.27
N ASP A 8 -7.27 1.43 -25.23
CA ASP A 8 -5.85 1.40 -25.49
C ASP A 8 -5.12 2.37 -24.55
N VAL A 9 -4.01 1.92 -23.97
CA VAL A 9 -3.29 2.60 -22.90
C VAL A 9 -1.83 2.78 -23.33
N ALA A 10 -1.39 4.03 -23.41
CA ALA A 10 0.00 4.39 -23.65
C ALA A 10 0.45 5.33 -22.53
N LEU A 11 0.93 4.76 -21.43
CA LEU A 11 1.46 5.49 -20.28
C LEU A 11 2.95 5.20 -20.10
N THR A 12 3.68 6.21 -19.64
CA THR A 12 5.09 6.13 -19.27
C THR A 12 5.20 6.36 -17.76
N PRO A 13 5.47 5.30 -16.97
CA PRO A 13 5.75 5.47 -15.55
C PRO A 13 7.19 5.97 -15.32
N THR A 14 7.36 6.86 -14.34
CA THR A 14 8.65 7.36 -13.86
C THR A 14 8.72 7.16 -12.34
N ASP A 15 9.56 6.23 -11.90
CA ASP A 15 9.70 5.92 -10.47
C ASP A 15 10.50 7.01 -9.74
N THR A 16 10.05 7.36 -8.54
CA THR A 16 10.83 8.18 -7.59
C THR A 16 11.65 7.30 -6.64
N ASP A 17 12.57 7.92 -5.90
CA ASP A 17 13.33 7.24 -4.84
C ASP A 17 12.52 7.02 -3.54
N THR A 18 11.25 7.44 -3.49
CA THR A 18 10.39 7.32 -2.32
C THR A 18 9.82 5.90 -2.20
N VAL A 19 10.51 5.07 -1.42
CA VAL A 19 10.14 3.67 -1.17
C VAL A 19 9.22 3.50 0.04
N SER A 20 8.21 2.63 -0.09
CA SER A 20 7.35 2.18 1.01
C SER A 20 7.42 0.67 1.15
N TRP A 21 7.89 0.18 2.30
CA TRP A 21 8.02 -1.26 2.57
C TRP A 21 6.77 -1.79 3.29
N PHE A 22 6.06 -2.72 2.64
CA PHE A 22 4.94 -3.44 3.25
C PHE A 22 5.44 -4.67 4.03
N PHE A 23 6.40 -5.40 3.44
CA PHE A 23 7.14 -6.46 4.11
C PHE A 23 8.60 -6.41 3.71
N ARG A 24 9.47 -6.49 4.72
CA ARG A 24 10.92 -6.54 4.51
C ARG A 24 11.53 -7.66 5.35
N SER A 25 11.67 -8.83 4.74
CA SER A 25 12.31 -9.99 5.34
C SER A 25 13.24 -10.67 4.33
N PRO A 26 14.13 -11.59 4.77
CA PRO A 26 14.96 -12.36 3.86
C PRO A 26 14.17 -13.22 2.86
N LEU A 27 12.97 -13.66 3.25
CA LEU A 27 12.13 -14.55 2.44
C LEU A 27 11.07 -13.80 1.63
N TYR A 28 10.62 -12.64 2.10
CA TYR A 28 9.58 -11.86 1.44
C TYR A 28 9.99 -10.39 1.37
N LYS A 29 10.11 -9.91 0.13
CA LYS A 29 10.33 -8.50 -0.20
C LYS A 29 9.05 -7.99 -0.82
N HIS A 30 8.41 -7.02 -0.19
CA HIS A 30 7.25 -6.34 -0.72
C HIS A 30 7.39 -4.84 -0.47
N PHE A 31 7.59 -4.09 -1.54
CA PHE A 31 7.68 -2.64 -1.50
C PHE A 31 6.96 -2.02 -2.70
N GLY A 32 6.59 -0.76 -2.53
CA GLY A 32 6.14 0.09 -3.62
C GLY A 32 6.99 1.34 -3.73
N LEU A 33 7.17 1.83 -4.95
CA LEU A 33 7.74 3.14 -5.22
C LEU A 33 6.60 4.11 -5.48
N LEU A 34 6.73 5.34 -5.01
CA LEU A 34 5.88 6.42 -5.49
C LEU A 34 6.30 6.69 -6.94
N THR A 35 5.35 6.59 -7.86
CA THR A 35 5.64 6.63 -9.30
C THR A 35 4.74 7.69 -9.91
N GLU A 36 5.25 8.40 -10.91
CA GLU A 36 4.48 9.32 -11.73
C GLU A 36 4.13 8.64 -13.03
N TYR A 37 2.99 8.96 -13.62
CA TYR A 37 2.68 8.55 -14.98
C TYR A 37 2.29 9.75 -15.81
N GLU A 38 2.61 9.69 -17.09
CA GLU A 38 2.01 10.54 -18.11
C GLU A 38 1.64 9.68 -19.33
N GLY A 39 0.68 10.14 -20.12
CA GLY A 39 0.40 9.55 -21.41
C GLY A 39 -1.03 9.71 -21.86
N THR A 40 -1.57 8.68 -22.51
CA THR A 40 -2.87 8.77 -23.19
C THR A 40 -3.68 7.49 -23.04
N PHE A 41 -4.98 7.67 -22.81
CA PHE A 41 -6.01 6.64 -22.92
C PHE A 41 -6.81 6.87 -24.20
N THR A 42 -7.04 5.82 -24.99
CA THR A 42 -7.85 5.90 -26.21
C THR A 42 -9.00 4.91 -26.16
N HIS A 43 -10.23 5.38 -26.33
CA HIS A 43 -11.42 4.55 -26.37
C HIS A 43 -12.30 4.96 -27.55
N GLN A 44 -12.63 4.01 -28.43
CA GLN A 44 -13.50 4.24 -29.61
C GLN A 44 -13.02 5.45 -30.46
N GLY A 45 -11.72 5.55 -30.69
CA GLY A 45 -11.11 6.64 -31.46
C GLY A 45 -11.03 7.99 -30.75
N ARG A 46 -11.49 8.11 -29.50
CA ARG A 46 -11.31 9.31 -28.67
C ARG A 46 -10.15 9.13 -27.72
N SER A 47 -9.21 10.07 -27.74
CA SER A 47 -8.04 10.08 -26.87
C SER A 47 -8.14 11.15 -25.79
N VAL A 48 -7.69 10.81 -24.59
CA VAL A 48 -7.57 11.72 -23.44
C VAL A 48 -6.15 11.60 -22.89
N THR A 49 -5.47 12.75 -22.75
CA THR A 49 -4.19 12.82 -22.06
C THR A 49 -4.41 12.78 -20.56
N ALA A 50 -3.55 12.08 -19.84
CA ALA A 50 -3.62 11.98 -18.40
C ALA A 50 -2.21 11.90 -17.81
N ASP A 51 -2.06 12.49 -16.64
CA ASP A 51 -0.88 12.42 -15.81
C ASP A 51 -1.30 12.38 -14.34
N GLY A 52 -0.40 11.93 -13.48
CA GLY A 52 -0.62 11.92 -12.04
C GLY A 52 0.28 10.93 -11.30
N LEU A 53 -0.09 10.68 -10.06
CA LEU A 53 0.58 9.71 -9.20
C LEU A 53 0.04 8.29 -9.44
N CYS A 54 0.92 7.32 -9.31
CA CYS A 54 0.61 5.91 -9.23
C CYS A 54 1.61 5.22 -8.30
N SER A 55 1.61 3.89 -8.30
CA SER A 55 2.57 3.11 -7.53
C SER A 55 3.11 1.97 -8.39
N PHE A 56 4.42 1.93 -8.55
CA PHE A 56 5.10 0.71 -8.95
C PHE A 56 5.17 -0.22 -7.74
N GLU A 57 4.84 -1.50 -7.93
CA GLU A 57 4.83 -2.49 -6.85
C GLU A 57 5.69 -3.69 -7.19
N TYR A 58 6.50 -4.08 -6.21
CA TYR A 58 7.33 -5.27 -6.30
C TYR A 58 7.07 -6.17 -5.09
N GLY A 59 6.56 -7.37 -5.38
CA GLY A 59 6.39 -8.45 -4.41
C GLY A 59 7.12 -9.71 -4.86
N ALA A 60 8.05 -10.20 -4.06
CA ALA A 60 8.80 -11.41 -4.36
C ALA A 60 8.98 -12.30 -3.13
N ILE A 61 8.60 -13.57 -3.28
CA ILE A 61 8.76 -14.65 -2.32
C ILE A 61 9.15 -15.95 -3.05
N PRO A 62 10.08 -16.76 -2.53
CA PRO A 62 10.35 -18.08 -3.08
C PRO A 62 9.08 -18.94 -3.05
N SER A 63 8.61 -19.31 -4.23
CA SER A 63 7.39 -20.10 -4.38
C SER A 63 7.69 -21.60 -4.19
N PRO A 64 6.90 -22.34 -3.40
CA PRO A 64 6.96 -23.80 -3.35
C PRO A 64 6.79 -24.45 -4.75
N TYR A 65 6.16 -23.73 -5.68
CA TYR A 65 5.95 -24.19 -7.05
C TYR A 65 7.21 -24.13 -7.94
N LEU A 66 8.32 -23.59 -7.43
CA LEU A 66 9.62 -23.71 -8.11
C LEU A 66 10.13 -25.17 -8.13
N MET A 67 9.75 -25.96 -7.13
CA MET A 67 10.17 -27.37 -7.00
C MET A 67 9.00 -28.36 -7.20
N ARG A 68 7.78 -27.84 -7.34
CA ARG A 68 6.57 -28.66 -7.32
C ARG A 68 5.56 -28.17 -8.36
N SER A 69 5.06 -29.08 -9.18
CA SER A 69 4.02 -28.79 -10.18
C SER A 69 2.59 -29.08 -9.71
N THR A 70 2.42 -29.63 -8.49
CA THR A 70 1.10 -29.98 -7.93
C THR A 70 0.68 -29.03 -6.80
N PRO A 71 -0.63 -28.71 -6.67
CA PRO A 71 -1.14 -27.80 -5.62
C PRO A 71 -0.77 -28.21 -4.19
N LEU A 72 -0.45 -27.23 -3.35
CA LEU A 72 -0.24 -27.46 -1.91
C LEU A 72 -1.52 -28.01 -1.25
N PRO A 73 -1.41 -29.03 -0.37
CA PRO A 73 -2.55 -29.44 0.44
C PRO A 73 -3.01 -28.28 1.33
N PRO A 74 -4.31 -28.19 1.69
CA PRO A 74 -4.85 -27.07 2.47
C PRO A 74 -4.05 -26.75 3.74
N ALA A 75 -3.61 -27.77 4.48
CA ALA A 75 -2.83 -27.60 5.72
C ALA A 75 -1.44 -26.99 5.53
N ALA A 76 -0.90 -26.97 4.30
CA ALA A 76 0.38 -26.36 3.97
C ALA A 76 0.24 -24.96 3.34
N LYS A 77 -0.99 -24.48 3.12
CA LYS A 77 -1.22 -23.11 2.65
C LYS A 77 -1.09 -22.15 3.83
N ALA A 78 -0.51 -20.98 3.57
CA ALA A 78 -0.51 -19.91 4.56
C ALA A 78 -1.97 -19.55 4.92
N PRO A 79 -2.32 -19.40 6.21
CA PRO A 79 -3.69 -19.10 6.64
C PRO A 79 -4.00 -17.61 6.49
N LEU A 80 -3.72 -17.04 5.32
CA LEU A 80 -4.06 -15.66 4.99
C LEU A 80 -5.53 -15.58 4.60
N ASP A 81 -6.35 -14.92 5.41
CA ASP A 81 -7.80 -14.84 5.14
C ASP A 81 -8.09 -13.74 4.12
N HIS A 82 -7.55 -12.55 4.36
CA HIS A 82 -7.65 -11.43 3.44
C HIS A 82 -6.45 -10.49 3.57
N PHE A 83 -6.15 -9.88 2.42
CA PHE A 83 -5.27 -8.73 2.29
C PHE A 83 -6.07 -7.64 1.60
N VAL A 84 -6.36 -6.56 2.32
CA VAL A 84 -7.01 -5.38 1.75
C VAL A 84 -5.96 -4.29 1.66
N TYR A 85 -5.84 -3.68 0.49
CA TYR A 85 -4.85 -2.68 0.20
C TYR A 85 -5.44 -1.59 -0.69
N GLN A 86 -5.21 -0.34 -0.30
CA GLN A 86 -5.68 0.83 -1.01
C GLN A 86 -4.58 1.88 -1.06
N ILE A 87 -4.45 2.49 -2.22
CA ILE A 87 -3.58 3.63 -2.45
C ILE A 87 -4.50 4.79 -2.81
N VAL A 88 -4.34 5.90 -2.11
CA VAL A 88 -5.15 7.10 -2.33
C VAL A 88 -4.21 8.28 -2.50
N ASP A 89 -4.30 8.93 -3.65
CA ASP A 89 -3.68 10.23 -3.87
C ASP A 89 -4.49 11.28 -3.11
N LEU A 90 -3.86 11.95 -2.16
CA LEU A 90 -4.48 13.02 -1.37
C LEU A 90 -4.43 14.35 -2.13
N ASP A 91 -3.36 14.55 -2.90
CA ASP A 91 -3.12 15.68 -3.78
C ASP A 91 -2.10 15.30 -4.87
N ALA A 92 -1.55 16.28 -5.59
CA ALA A 92 -0.61 16.06 -6.69
C ALA A 92 0.77 15.53 -6.26
N ASP A 93 1.09 15.55 -4.96
CA ASP A 93 2.41 15.24 -4.40
C ASP A 93 2.35 14.17 -3.28
N THR A 94 1.17 13.93 -2.72
CA THR A 94 0.99 13.17 -1.48
C THR A 94 0.09 11.97 -1.68
N GLN A 95 0.53 10.83 -1.16
CA GLN A 95 -0.19 9.57 -1.27
C GLN A 95 -0.25 8.86 0.09
N ILE A 96 -1.40 8.26 0.40
CA ILE A 96 -1.57 7.40 1.56
C ILE A 96 -1.83 5.95 1.13
N LEU A 97 -1.11 5.04 1.76
CA LEU A 97 -1.14 3.61 1.52
C LEU A 97 -1.75 2.94 2.75
N LEU A 98 -2.95 2.39 2.59
CA LEU A 98 -3.72 1.77 3.64
C LEU A 98 -3.73 0.26 3.42
N SER A 99 -3.32 -0.52 4.41
CA SER A 99 -3.36 -1.97 4.30
C SER A 99 -3.84 -2.65 5.57
N ARG A 100 -4.53 -3.78 5.40
CA ARG A 100 -4.98 -4.66 6.50
C ARG A 100 -4.79 -6.12 6.13
N TYR A 101 -4.24 -6.87 7.07
CA TYR A 101 -3.93 -8.29 6.97
C TYR A 101 -4.68 -9.04 8.06
N ALA A 102 -5.31 -10.16 7.70
CA ALA A 102 -5.86 -11.10 8.67
C ALA A 102 -5.29 -12.50 8.45
N ILE A 103 -4.99 -13.17 9.56
CA ILE A 103 -4.48 -14.53 9.59
C ILE A 103 -5.29 -15.33 10.61
N GLY A 104 -5.92 -16.42 10.17
CA GLY A 104 -6.76 -17.26 11.03
C GLY A 104 -7.90 -16.49 11.70
N ASP A 105 -8.63 -15.68 10.92
CA ASP A 105 -9.72 -14.79 11.32
C ASP A 105 -9.34 -13.70 12.34
N ARG A 106 -8.03 -13.46 12.52
CA ARG A 106 -7.51 -12.46 13.45
C ARG A 106 -6.77 -11.36 12.70
N PRO A 107 -6.99 -10.07 13.03
CA PRO A 107 -6.16 -8.99 12.52
C PRO A 107 -4.71 -9.25 12.87
N PHE A 108 -3.85 -9.34 11.85
CA PHE A 108 -2.42 -9.54 12.01
C PHE A 108 -1.68 -8.20 11.97
N MET A 109 -2.01 -7.36 10.99
CA MET A 109 -1.37 -6.07 10.81
C MET A 109 -2.35 -5.07 10.16
N THR A 110 -2.23 -3.81 10.51
CA THR A 110 -2.94 -2.70 9.86
C THR A 110 -1.96 -1.55 9.74
N THR A 111 -1.81 -0.98 8.55
CA THR A 111 -0.85 0.08 8.27
C THR A 111 -1.51 1.25 7.57
N ALA A 112 -1.02 2.44 7.89
CA ALA A 112 -1.24 3.65 7.11
C ALA A 112 0.13 4.29 6.89
N ILE A 113 0.58 4.32 5.64
CA ILE A 113 1.87 4.90 5.24
C ILE A 113 1.58 6.14 4.41
N LEU A 114 2.00 7.29 4.89
CA LEU A 114 1.93 8.55 4.17
C LEU A 114 3.29 8.79 3.50
N ARG A 115 3.27 9.10 2.20
CA ARG A 115 4.47 9.39 1.43
C ARG A 115 4.27 10.60 0.52
N THR A 116 5.35 11.31 0.26
CA THR A 116 5.37 12.54 -0.55
C THR A 116 6.44 12.43 -1.64
N ARG A 117 6.25 13.14 -2.76
CA ARG A 117 7.22 13.19 -3.86
C ARG A 117 8.62 13.63 -3.41
N SER A 118 8.70 14.60 -2.49
CA SER A 118 9.98 15.12 -1.98
C SER A 118 10.67 14.23 -0.96
N GLY A 119 10.00 13.17 -0.48
CA GLY A 119 10.48 12.34 0.64
C GLY A 119 10.48 13.07 1.98
N ALA A 120 10.04 14.34 2.03
CA ALA A 120 9.91 15.09 3.27
C ALA A 120 8.69 14.60 4.05
N GLU A 121 8.82 14.51 5.38
CA GLU A 121 7.63 14.35 6.21
C GLU A 121 6.67 15.51 5.92
N PRO A 122 5.38 15.24 5.66
CA PRO A 122 4.42 16.30 5.40
C PRO A 122 4.38 17.25 6.58
N ALA A 123 4.26 18.54 6.29
CA ALA A 123 4.25 19.60 7.29
C ALA A 123 3.28 19.26 8.43
N ALA A 124 3.68 19.58 9.67
CA ALA A 124 3.06 19.19 10.94
C ALA A 124 1.56 19.53 11.13
N GLY A 125 0.87 20.05 10.10
CA GLY A 125 -0.58 20.21 10.03
C GLY A 125 -1.34 19.04 9.36
N THR A 126 -0.65 18.08 8.72
CA THR A 126 -1.29 16.90 8.13
C THR A 126 -1.37 15.80 9.19
N TRP A 127 -2.44 15.82 9.98
CA TRP A 127 -2.70 14.86 11.06
C TRP A 127 -2.99 13.46 10.50
N ILE A 128 -1.96 12.72 10.13
CA ILE A 128 -2.05 11.26 10.02
C ILE A 128 -1.41 10.69 11.26
N SER A 129 -2.25 10.41 12.24
CA SER A 129 -1.91 9.70 13.46
C SER A 129 -0.97 8.55 13.13
N ARG A 130 0.27 8.64 13.62
CA ARG A 130 1.28 7.60 13.62
C ARG A 130 0.69 6.35 14.30
N TRP A 131 0.16 5.42 13.50
CA TRP A 131 -0.28 4.13 14.03
C TRP A 131 0.97 3.27 14.23
N LEU A 132 1.31 3.02 15.50
CA LEU A 132 2.33 2.07 15.87
C LEU A 132 2.00 0.71 15.22
N ASN A 133 3.01 0.08 14.62
CA ASN A 133 3.03 -1.36 14.42
C ASN A 133 2.74 -2.03 15.77
N CYS A 134 1.50 -2.46 15.99
CA CYS A 134 1.15 -3.28 17.14
C CYS A 134 1.52 -4.73 16.82
N ALA A 135 2.80 -4.95 16.51
CA ALA A 135 3.39 -6.25 16.26
C ALA A 135 4.68 -6.34 17.07
N THR A 136 4.55 -6.32 18.40
CA THR A 136 5.47 -6.95 19.39
C THR A 136 5.17 -6.46 20.81
N SER A 137 4.31 -7.20 21.53
CA SER A 137 4.52 -7.37 22.98
C SER A 137 3.85 -8.66 23.44
N PRO A 138 4.61 -9.70 23.81
CA PRO A 138 4.05 -10.80 24.56
C PRO A 138 3.85 -10.33 26.01
N SER A 139 2.67 -10.62 26.55
CA SER A 139 2.24 -10.42 27.94
C SER A 139 1.49 -9.12 28.27
N ARG A 140 0.28 -9.33 28.82
CA ARG A 140 -0.68 -8.41 29.46
C ARG A 140 -1.57 -7.60 28.51
N LEU A 141 -2.83 -8.03 28.46
CA LEU A 141 -3.98 -7.18 28.17
C LEU A 141 -3.84 -5.83 28.90
N PRO A 142 -3.74 -4.69 28.22
CA PRO A 142 -4.07 -3.42 28.84
C PRO A 142 -5.60 -3.32 28.84
N THR A 143 -6.17 -3.42 30.04
CA THR A 143 -7.51 -2.92 30.33
C THR A 143 -7.75 -1.58 29.63
N ALA A 144 -8.87 -1.49 28.92
CA ALA A 144 -9.39 -0.29 28.28
C ALA A 144 -9.30 0.91 29.23
N SER A 145 -8.26 1.72 29.07
CA SER A 145 -8.11 2.95 29.82
C SER A 145 -7.41 4.00 28.95
N ARG A 146 -8.26 4.84 28.34
CA ARG A 146 -8.01 6.23 27.94
C ARG A 146 -6.99 6.44 26.80
N CYS A 147 -7.39 6.10 25.57
CA CYS A 147 -7.08 6.97 24.44
C CYS A 147 -7.86 8.28 24.63
N ARG A 148 -7.20 9.36 25.05
CA ARG A 148 -7.78 10.72 25.02
C ARG A 148 -7.44 11.35 23.68
N CYS A 149 -8.44 11.52 22.82
CA CYS A 149 -8.41 12.51 21.75
C CYS A 149 -8.40 13.90 22.41
N ARG A 150 -7.36 14.71 22.18
CA ARG A 150 -7.40 16.13 22.53
C ARG A 150 -7.72 16.88 21.24
N ALA A 151 -8.95 17.37 21.13
CA ALA A 151 -9.29 18.34 20.09
C ALA A 151 -8.47 19.61 20.32
N GLY A 152 -7.68 20.03 19.33
CA GLY A 152 -7.11 21.37 19.28
C GLY A 152 -8.21 22.40 18.98
N PRO A 153 -8.07 23.65 19.43
CA PRO A 153 -9.11 24.66 19.28
C PRO A 153 -9.32 24.99 17.80
N GLY A 154 -10.56 24.88 17.35
CA GLY A 154 -10.98 25.43 16.06
C GLY A 154 -10.97 26.95 16.10
N SER A 155 -10.59 27.55 14.97
CA SER A 155 -10.94 28.91 14.61
C SER A 155 -11.26 28.93 13.12
N TRP A 156 -12.38 29.57 12.82
CA TRP A 156 -12.99 29.83 11.53
C TRP A 156 -12.09 30.64 10.59
#